data_AF-A0A3L7PK36-F1
#
_entry.id   AF-A0A3L7PK36-F1
#
_cell.length_a   1.000
_cell.length_b   1.000
_cell.length_c   1.000
_cell.angle_alpha   90.00
_cell.angle_beta   90.00
_cell.angle_gamma   90.00
#
_symmetry.space_group_name_H-M   'P 1'
#
loop_
_entity.id
_entity.type
_entity.pdbx_description
1 polymer ?
#
loop_
_entity_poly.entity_id
_entity_poly.type
_entity_poly.pdbx_seq_one_letter_code
_entity_poly.pdbx_strand_id
1 'polypeptide(L)'
;VCGTTLGGAFDNLKNEREAEDCFDKVFTGQKNILATNVSLQLWLSPEIFVRELYRTKPEVLYVGDMQPDAGNTVSIPLEYMERGKVYEVLFRSTVPARDAGRFRLAKATLTFDVPVLGVIGGRVEANIAIESTADEARTLMRTGDVRRVITQAETQRQLLFLQEKRDLLERGQATAKDKNVVAKLLDALVKKFEEQGDQANLNIYRQMRDDYVRQGTITQEMMNRSLAASSKVEGAIAVQEVDDF
;
A
#
# COMPACT_ATOMS: atom_id res chain seq x y z
N VAL A 1 15.59 14.47 -4.52
CA VAL A 1 14.34 13.91 -3.97
C VAL A 1 13.23 14.86 -4.36
N CYS A 2 12.43 14.52 -5.37
CA CYS A 2 11.29 15.35 -5.77
C CYS A 2 10.14 15.11 -4.78
N GLY A 3 9.43 16.18 -4.44
CA GLY A 3 8.51 16.23 -3.30
C GLY A 3 7.32 15.28 -3.40
N THR A 4 6.93 14.78 -2.24
CA THR A 4 5.72 14.00 -1.97
C THR A 4 4.46 14.77 -2.36
N THR A 5 3.90 14.41 -3.50
CA THR A 5 2.45 14.49 -3.76
C THR A 5 1.94 13.05 -3.85
N LEU A 6 0.73 12.82 -3.35
CA LEU A 6 0.17 11.50 -3.02
C LEU A 6 0.00 10.55 -4.23
N GLY A 7 0.42 10.93 -5.44
CA GLY A 7 0.42 10.12 -6.66
C GLY A 7 1.81 9.77 -7.24
N GLY A 8 2.92 10.11 -6.58
CA GLY A 8 4.26 9.96 -7.16
C GLY A 8 4.93 8.59 -6.92
N ALA A 9 5.36 7.95 -8.02
CA ALA A 9 6.27 6.82 -8.04
C ALA A 9 7.70 7.22 -7.63
N PHE A 10 8.48 6.29 -7.05
CA PHE A 10 9.92 6.47 -6.84
C PHE A 10 10.71 5.68 -7.89
N ASP A 11 11.00 6.30 -9.02
CA ASP A 11 11.92 5.74 -10.01
C ASP A 11 13.37 6.18 -9.71
N ASN A 12 14.27 5.21 -9.61
CA ASN A 12 15.70 5.46 -9.47
C ASN A 12 16.32 5.55 -10.87
N LEU A 13 16.64 6.77 -11.30
CA LEU A 13 17.21 7.05 -12.61
C LEU A 13 18.73 6.90 -12.57
N LYS A 14 19.28 5.90 -13.25
CA LYS A 14 20.73 5.62 -13.27
C LYS A 14 21.47 6.27 -14.43
N ASN A 15 20.74 6.65 -15.48
CA ASN A 15 21.28 7.27 -16.68
C ASN A 15 20.22 8.16 -17.36
N GLU A 16 20.68 8.99 -18.28
CA GLU A 16 19.87 9.96 -19.02
C GLU A 16 18.73 9.31 -19.82
N ARG A 17 18.96 8.13 -20.40
CA ARG A 17 17.96 7.39 -21.18
C ARG A 17 16.82 6.85 -20.32
N GLU A 18 17.11 6.37 -19.11
CA GLU A 18 16.08 5.98 -18.13
C GLU A 18 15.25 7.20 -17.68
N ALA A 19 15.86 8.39 -17.62
CA ALA A 19 15.15 9.62 -17.32
C ALA A 19 14.18 10.00 -18.44
N GLU A 20 14.61 9.94 -19.70
CA GLU A 20 13.76 10.16 -20.87
C GLU A 20 12.57 9.19 -20.90
N ASP A 21 12.82 7.88 -20.73
CA ASP A 21 11.77 6.85 -20.69
C ASP A 21 10.78 7.07 -19.52
N CYS A 22 11.26 7.52 -18.36
CA CYS A 22 10.42 7.86 -17.21
C CYS A 22 9.53 9.08 -17.52
N PHE A 23 10.12 10.15 -18.08
CA PHE A 23 9.38 11.34 -18.49
C PHE A 23 8.32 11.04 -19.55
N ASP A 24 8.65 10.22 -20.56
CA ASP A 24 7.70 9.83 -21.60
C ASP A 24 6.53 9.02 -21.02
N LYS A 25 6.78 8.14 -20.05
CA LYS A 25 5.72 7.40 -19.33
C LYS A 25 4.83 8.34 -18.53
N VAL A 26 5.40 9.28 -17.78
CA VAL A 26 4.63 10.27 -16.99
C VAL A 26 3.80 11.14 -17.92
N PHE A 27 4.39 11.63 -19.02
CA PHE A 27 3.71 12.48 -19.99
C PHE A 27 2.59 11.74 -20.73
N THR A 28 2.80 10.46 -21.06
CA THR A 28 1.78 9.60 -21.66
C THR A 28 0.65 9.30 -20.67
N GLY A 29 0.98 9.06 -19.40
CA GLY A 29 0.01 8.89 -18.31
C GLY A 29 -0.91 10.11 -18.17
N GLN A 30 -0.36 11.33 -18.25
CA GLN A 30 -1.16 12.56 -18.20
C GLN A 30 -2.18 12.67 -19.34
N LYS A 31 -1.87 12.16 -20.54
CA LYS A 31 -2.82 12.12 -21.67
C LYS A 31 -3.96 11.11 -21.47
N ASN A 32 -3.82 10.18 -20.53
CA ASN A 32 -4.79 9.13 -20.24
C ASN A 32 -5.68 9.43 -19.03
N ILE A 33 -5.58 10.63 -18.43
CA ILE A 33 -6.44 11.04 -17.32
C ILE A 33 -7.90 11.05 -17.79
N LEU A 34 -8.71 10.21 -17.16
CA LEU A 34 -10.15 10.10 -17.43
C LEU A 34 -10.95 10.96 -16.45
N ALA A 35 -10.56 10.94 -15.18
CA ALA A 35 -11.24 11.68 -14.13
C ALA A 35 -10.27 12.53 -13.29
N THR A 36 -10.75 13.68 -12.84
CA THR A 36 -10.02 14.66 -12.02
C THR A 36 -10.79 14.95 -10.73
N ASN A 37 -10.13 15.61 -9.77
CA ASN A 37 -10.69 15.93 -8.45
C ASN A 37 -11.26 14.69 -7.75
N VAL A 38 -10.59 13.56 -7.93
CA VAL A 38 -11.07 12.28 -7.42
C VAL A 38 -10.83 12.22 -5.91
N SER A 39 -11.90 11.98 -5.15
CA SER A 39 -11.85 11.82 -3.70
C SER A 39 -12.68 10.63 -3.25
N LEU A 40 -12.11 9.79 -2.40
CA LEU A 40 -12.79 8.66 -1.79
C LEU A 40 -13.08 8.99 -0.32
N GLN A 41 -14.36 9.02 0.03
CA GLN A 41 -14.84 9.19 1.40
C GLN A 41 -15.32 7.84 1.95
N LEU A 42 -14.81 7.47 3.10
CA LEU A 42 -15.23 6.30 3.86
C LEU A 42 -15.95 6.77 5.11
N TRP A 43 -17.27 6.69 5.10
CA TRP A 43 -18.05 6.83 6.33
C TRP A 43 -18.01 5.50 7.09
N LEU A 44 -17.69 5.56 8.37
CA LEU A 44 -17.55 4.41 9.26
C LEU A 44 -18.71 4.37 10.23
N SER A 45 -19.19 3.16 10.54
CA SER A 45 -20.14 2.99 11.64
C SER A 45 -19.49 3.43 12.97
N PRO A 46 -20.23 4.05 13.91
CA PRO A 46 -19.66 4.68 15.12
C PRO A 46 -18.79 3.78 16.01
N GLU A 47 -18.97 2.46 15.92
CA GLU A 47 -18.23 1.46 16.69
C GLU A 47 -16.95 0.97 15.98
N ILE A 48 -16.68 1.47 14.77
CA ILE A 48 -15.58 1.01 13.91
C ILE A 48 -14.44 2.00 13.95
N PHE A 49 -13.27 1.49 14.34
CA PHE A 49 -12.02 2.23 14.33
C PHE A 49 -11.15 1.73 13.19
N VAL A 50 -10.91 2.59 12.19
CA VAL A 50 -9.89 2.33 11.16
C VAL A 50 -8.52 2.59 11.80
N ARG A 51 -7.65 1.59 11.73
CA ARG A 51 -6.29 1.66 12.25
C ARG A 51 -5.31 2.07 11.18
N GLU A 52 -5.41 1.46 10.00
CA GLU A 52 -4.41 1.62 8.95
C GLU A 52 -5.10 1.68 7.60
N LEU A 53 -4.62 2.56 6.73
CA LEU A 53 -5.07 2.67 5.34
C LEU A 53 -3.88 2.46 4.39
N TYR A 54 -4.14 1.68 3.35
CA TYR A 54 -3.17 1.35 2.31
C TYR A 54 -3.79 1.61 0.94
N ARG A 55 -3.08 2.32 0.07
CA ARG A 55 -3.28 2.17 -1.36
C ARG A 55 -2.44 0.97 -1.80
N THR A 56 -2.99 0.13 -2.65
CA THR A 56 -2.33 -1.11 -3.11
C THR A 56 -2.19 -1.14 -4.61
N LYS A 57 -3.09 -0.46 -5.32
CA LYS A 57 -2.94 -0.13 -6.74
C LYS A 57 -3.26 1.35 -6.99
N PRO A 58 -2.60 1.99 -7.98
CA PRO A 58 -1.55 1.42 -8.85
C PRO A 58 -0.24 1.16 -8.11
N GLU A 59 -0.04 1.75 -6.94
CA GLU A 59 1.14 1.55 -6.11
C GLU A 59 0.79 1.29 -4.65
N VAL A 60 1.61 0.45 -4.03
CA VAL A 60 1.52 0.15 -2.60
C VAL A 60 2.05 1.33 -1.78
N LEU A 61 1.14 2.11 -1.21
CA LEU A 61 1.43 3.25 -0.34
C LEU A 61 0.73 3.08 1.00
N TYR A 62 1.51 3.11 2.08
CA TYR A 62 0.96 3.27 3.43
C TYR A 62 0.53 4.72 3.61
N VAL A 63 -0.76 4.95 3.84
CA VAL A 63 -1.32 6.30 3.99
C VAL A 63 -1.23 6.77 5.45
N GLY A 64 -1.32 5.87 6.41
CA GLY A 64 -1.22 6.20 7.84
C GLY A 64 -2.41 5.76 8.68
N ASP A 65 -2.34 6.18 9.94
CA ASP A 65 -3.44 6.07 10.89
C ASP A 65 -4.44 7.19 10.56
N MET A 66 -5.56 6.82 9.94
CA MET A 66 -6.61 7.77 9.57
C MET A 66 -7.63 7.87 10.70
N GLN A 67 -7.66 9.01 11.38
CA GLN A 67 -8.72 9.28 12.34
C GLN A 67 -9.95 9.84 11.60
N PRO A 68 -11.15 9.26 11.83
CA PRO A 68 -12.36 9.81 11.27
C PRO A 68 -12.64 11.22 11.83
N ASP A 69 -13.30 12.05 11.02
CA ASP A 69 -13.81 13.34 11.45
C ASP A 69 -15.01 13.21 12.42
N ALA A 70 -15.57 14.35 12.84
CA ALA A 70 -16.74 14.38 13.72
C ALA A 70 -17.98 13.68 13.13
N GLY A 71 -18.02 13.45 11.82
CA GLY A 71 -19.07 12.71 11.10
C GLY A 71 -18.75 11.23 10.88
N ASN A 72 -17.73 10.69 11.55
CA ASN A 72 -17.19 9.34 11.34
C ASN A 72 -16.69 9.10 9.90
N THR A 73 -16.23 10.13 9.21
CA THR A 73 -15.78 10.04 7.81
C THR A 73 -14.27 10.20 7.70
N VAL A 74 -13.66 9.34 6.89
CA VAL A 74 -12.25 9.45 6.46
C VAL A 74 -12.24 9.84 4.99
N SER A 75 -11.53 10.91 4.63
CA SER A 75 -11.40 11.36 3.24
C SER A 75 -10.01 11.06 2.70
N ILE A 76 -9.96 10.50 1.49
CA ILE A 76 -8.75 10.03 0.84
C ILE A 76 -8.68 10.71 -0.54
N PRO A 77 -7.84 11.74 -0.72
CA PRO A 77 -7.66 12.36 -2.02
C PRO A 77 -6.90 11.40 -2.94
N LEU A 78 -7.50 11.10 -4.10
CA LEU A 78 -6.86 10.31 -5.17
C LEU A 78 -6.36 11.22 -6.32
N GLU A 79 -6.82 12.47 -6.35
CA GLU A 79 -6.48 13.53 -7.32
C GLU A 79 -6.94 13.24 -8.75
N TYR A 80 -6.41 12.20 -9.39
CA TYR A 80 -6.74 11.82 -10.76
C TYR A 80 -6.86 10.31 -10.93
N MET A 81 -7.69 9.89 -11.89
CA MET A 81 -7.79 8.50 -12.33
C MET A 81 -7.50 8.38 -13.82
N GLU A 82 -6.63 7.45 -14.16
CA GLU A 82 -6.25 7.16 -15.54
C GLU A 82 -7.12 6.05 -16.14
N ARG A 83 -7.36 6.13 -17.45
CA ARG A 83 -8.08 5.11 -18.21
C ARG A 83 -7.33 3.77 -18.14
N GLY A 84 -8.06 2.70 -17.84
CA GLY A 84 -7.52 1.33 -17.81
C GLY A 84 -6.66 1.00 -16.59
N LYS A 85 -6.49 1.93 -15.65
CA LYS A 85 -5.84 1.65 -14.36
C LYS A 85 -6.87 1.27 -13.30
N VAL A 86 -6.50 0.30 -12.48
CA VAL A 86 -7.28 -0.13 -11.32
C VAL A 86 -6.73 0.56 -10.07
N TYR A 87 -7.61 1.11 -9.25
CA TYR A 87 -7.26 1.76 -7.99
C TYR A 87 -7.83 0.94 -6.84
N GLU A 88 -6.95 0.44 -5.97
CA GLU A 88 -7.32 -0.43 -4.86
C GLU A 88 -6.85 0.19 -3.55
N VAL A 89 -7.79 0.29 -2.61
CA VAL A 89 -7.55 0.81 -1.27
C VAL A 89 -7.98 -0.25 -0.26
N LEU A 90 -7.09 -0.57 0.68
CA LEU A 90 -7.36 -1.45 1.81
C LEU A 90 -7.35 -0.64 3.09
N PHE A 91 -8.26 -0.95 4.00
CA PHE A 91 -8.20 -0.44 5.37
C PHE A 91 -8.28 -1.59 6.36
N ARG A 92 -7.58 -1.43 7.47
CA ARG A 92 -7.66 -2.32 8.63
C ARG A 92 -8.54 -1.68 9.68
N SER A 93 -9.52 -2.41 10.17
CA SER A 93 -10.36 -1.97 11.28
C SER A 93 -10.53 -3.04 12.34
N THR A 94 -10.90 -2.60 13.55
CA THR A 94 -11.35 -3.49 14.62
C THR A 94 -12.87 -3.46 14.68
N VAL A 95 -13.49 -4.64 14.68
CA VAL A 95 -14.93 -4.79 14.77
C VAL A 95 -15.26 -5.41 16.14
N PRO A 96 -16.21 -4.85 16.91
CA PRO A 96 -16.64 -5.46 18.16
C PRO A 96 -17.32 -6.81 17.90
N ALA A 97 -17.19 -7.74 18.86
CA ALA A 97 -17.89 -9.02 18.80
C ALA A 97 -19.41 -8.79 18.76
N ARG A 98 -20.10 -9.52 17.88
CA ARG A 98 -21.54 -9.35 17.61
C ARG A 98 -22.18 -10.71 17.36
N ASP A 99 -23.47 -10.80 17.69
CA ASP A 99 -24.29 -11.94 17.34
C ASP A 99 -24.38 -12.13 15.82
N ALA A 100 -24.83 -13.31 15.40
CA ALA A 100 -24.98 -13.64 13.99
C ALA A 100 -25.90 -12.64 13.28
N GLY A 101 -25.49 -12.19 12.09
CA GLY A 101 -26.23 -11.20 11.31
C GLY A 101 -25.34 -10.33 10.44
N ARG A 102 -25.98 -9.54 9.57
CA ARG A 102 -25.28 -8.63 8.66
C ARG A 102 -25.06 -7.28 9.34
N PHE A 103 -23.82 -6.82 9.32
CA PHE A 103 -23.42 -5.53 9.90
C PHE A 103 -22.72 -4.67 8.86
N ARG A 104 -23.20 -3.44 8.67
CA ARG A 104 -22.54 -2.47 7.79
C ARG A 104 -21.35 -1.86 8.52
N LEU A 105 -20.16 -2.12 8.00
CA LEU A 105 -18.92 -1.54 8.51
C LEU A 105 -18.74 -0.10 8.05
N ALA A 106 -18.96 0.12 6.76
CA ALA A 106 -18.65 1.40 6.13
C ALA A 106 -19.52 1.67 4.90
N LYS A 107 -19.50 2.93 4.48
CA LYS A 107 -20.00 3.40 3.19
C LYS A 107 -18.83 4.07 2.47
N ALA A 108 -18.46 3.55 1.32
CA ALA A 108 -17.55 4.21 0.41
C ALA A 108 -18.33 5.14 -0.52
N THR A 109 -17.86 6.36 -0.67
CA THR A 109 -18.37 7.34 -1.63
C THR A 109 -17.20 7.84 -2.45
N LEU A 110 -17.22 7.62 -3.75
CA LEU A 110 -16.27 8.19 -4.69
C LEU A 110 -16.89 9.42 -5.33
N THR A 111 -16.21 10.56 -5.25
CA THR A 111 -16.57 11.78 -5.98
C THR A 111 -15.50 12.10 -7.02
N PHE A 112 -15.91 12.54 -8.21
CA PHE A 112 -14.99 12.80 -9.32
C PHE A 112 -15.62 13.70 -10.39
N ASP A 113 -14.76 14.31 -11.20
CA ASP A 113 -15.14 15.03 -12.41
C ASP A 113 -14.64 14.26 -13.63
N VAL A 114 -15.45 14.18 -14.70
CA VAL A 114 -15.06 13.63 -16.01
C VAL A 114 -15.21 14.73 -17.06
N PRO A 115 -14.17 15.56 -17.29
CA PRO A 115 -14.27 16.72 -18.17
C PRO A 115 -14.72 16.38 -19.60
N VAL A 116 -14.22 15.25 -20.14
CA VAL A 116 -14.55 14.80 -21.51
C VAL A 116 -16.03 14.45 -21.67
N LEU A 117 -16.70 14.04 -20.59
CA LEU A 117 -18.13 13.75 -20.58
C LEU A 117 -18.97 14.91 -19.99
N GLY A 118 -18.34 16.03 -19.63
CA GLY A 118 -19.00 17.16 -18.98
C GLY A 118 -19.55 16.85 -17.58
N VAL A 119 -19.13 15.75 -16.95
CA VAL A 119 -19.58 15.36 -15.61
C VAL A 119 -18.77 16.15 -14.58
N ILE A 120 -19.47 16.89 -13.72
CA ILE A 120 -18.89 17.61 -12.58
C ILE A 120 -19.60 17.12 -11.31
N GLY A 121 -18.83 16.77 -10.28
CA GLY A 121 -19.37 16.25 -9.02
C GLY A 121 -20.03 14.88 -9.16
N GLY A 122 -19.57 14.07 -10.11
CA GLY A 122 -20.00 12.67 -10.25
C GLY A 122 -19.81 11.94 -8.92
N ARG A 123 -20.78 11.10 -8.56
CA ARG A 123 -20.80 10.41 -7.26
C ARG A 123 -21.21 8.96 -7.43
N VAL A 124 -20.42 8.05 -6.87
CA VAL A 124 -20.71 6.61 -6.80
C VAL A 124 -20.57 6.15 -5.37
N GLU A 125 -21.45 5.25 -4.92
CA GLU A 125 -21.47 4.78 -3.54
C GLU A 125 -21.48 3.25 -3.47
N ALA A 126 -20.78 2.70 -2.49
CA ALA A 126 -20.74 1.28 -2.20
C ALA A 126 -20.85 1.03 -0.69
N ASN A 127 -21.53 -0.06 -0.32
CA ASN A 127 -21.67 -0.47 1.07
C ASN A 127 -20.73 -1.61 1.39
N ILE A 128 -20.00 -1.47 2.49
CA ILE A 128 -19.09 -2.51 2.99
C ILE A 128 -19.75 -3.09 4.22
N ALA A 129 -20.11 -4.37 4.14
CA ALA A 129 -20.79 -5.09 5.22
C ALA A 129 -20.12 -6.44 5.43
N ILE A 130 -20.12 -6.88 6.69
CA ILE A 130 -19.73 -8.23 7.09
C ILE A 130 -20.95 -9.01 7.51
N GLU A 131 -20.85 -10.34 7.41
CA GLU A 131 -21.81 -11.27 7.97
C GLU A 131 -21.12 -12.01 9.12
N SER A 132 -21.64 -11.84 10.34
CA SER A 132 -21.24 -12.64 11.48
C SER A 132 -22.04 -13.95 11.48
N THR A 133 -21.38 -15.07 11.70
CA THR A 133 -22.00 -16.41 11.73
C THR A 133 -21.39 -17.25 12.85
N ALA A 134 -22.18 -18.14 13.44
CA ALA A 134 -21.70 -19.14 14.41
C ALA A 134 -21.16 -20.40 13.73
N ASP A 135 -21.31 -20.52 12.41
CA ASP A 135 -20.79 -21.63 11.62
C ASP A 135 -19.27 -21.47 11.39
N GLU A 136 -18.48 -22.33 12.03
CA GLU A 136 -17.02 -22.35 11.91
C GLU A 136 -16.56 -22.62 10.47
N ALA A 137 -17.30 -23.41 9.69
CA ALA A 137 -16.93 -23.72 8.31
C ALA A 137 -17.04 -22.49 7.40
N ARG A 138 -18.07 -21.65 7.60
CA ARG A 138 -18.22 -20.37 6.89
C ARG A 138 -17.20 -19.33 7.36
N THR A 139 -16.78 -19.37 8.63
CA THR A 139 -15.74 -18.48 9.18
C THR A 139 -14.35 -18.82 8.63
N LEU A 140 -14.12 -20.09 8.27
CA LEU A 140 -12.90 -20.58 7.65
C LEU A 140 -12.83 -20.32 6.13
N MET A 141 -13.94 -19.94 5.48
CA MET A 141 -13.93 -19.46 4.10
C MET A 141 -13.18 -18.12 4.03
N ARG A 142 -11.90 -18.21 3.67
CA ARG A 142 -10.96 -17.10 3.60
C ARG A 142 -10.77 -16.68 2.14
N THR A 143 -11.01 -15.41 1.82
CA THR A 143 -10.71 -14.87 0.49
C THR A 143 -9.18 -14.74 0.34
N GLY A 144 -8.59 -15.57 -0.52
CA GLY A 144 -7.13 -15.63 -0.70
C GLY A 144 -6.49 -14.31 -1.15
N ASP A 145 -7.23 -13.50 -1.92
CA ASP A 145 -6.72 -12.25 -2.50
C ASP A 145 -6.41 -11.19 -1.44
N VAL A 146 -7.29 -11.02 -0.45
CA VAL A 146 -7.11 -9.99 0.59
C VAL A 146 -5.85 -10.27 1.44
N ARG A 147 -5.57 -11.54 1.77
CA ARG A 147 -4.39 -11.90 2.56
C ARG A 147 -3.10 -11.58 1.82
N ARG A 148 -3.04 -11.92 0.53
CA ARG A 148 -1.85 -11.66 -0.30
C ARG A 148 -1.54 -10.17 -0.35
N VAL A 149 -2.56 -9.35 -0.64
CA VAL A 149 -2.39 -7.90 -0.77
C VAL A 149 -2.06 -7.25 0.59
N ILE A 150 -2.69 -7.65 1.69
CA ILE A 150 -2.33 -7.17 3.04
C ILE A 150 -0.87 -7.52 3.37
N THR A 151 -0.46 -8.76 3.09
CA THR A 151 0.89 -9.21 3.39
C THR A 151 1.92 -8.38 2.62
N GLN A 152 1.65 -8.09 1.34
CA GLN A 152 2.49 -7.22 0.51
C GLN A 152 2.52 -5.78 1.06
N ALA A 153 1.37 -5.22 1.43
CA ALA A 153 1.27 -3.86 1.97
C ALA A 153 2.03 -3.71 3.30
N GLU A 154 1.95 -4.71 4.18
CA GLU A 154 2.72 -4.75 5.41
C GLU A 154 4.23 -4.86 5.17
N THR A 155 4.64 -5.68 4.20
CA THR A 155 6.07 -5.78 3.83
C THR A 155 6.57 -4.41 3.36
N GLN A 156 5.84 -3.75 2.45
CA GLN A 156 6.21 -2.43 1.96
C GLN A 156 6.31 -1.40 3.10
N ARG A 157 5.36 -1.39 4.03
CA ARG A 157 5.41 -0.53 5.23
C ARG A 157 6.67 -0.80 6.05
N GLN A 158 7.01 -2.07 6.28
CA GLN A 158 8.23 -2.44 7.00
C GLN A 158 9.50 -1.96 6.28
N LEU A 159 9.51 -1.97 4.94
CA LEU A 159 10.62 -1.45 4.15
C LEU A 159 10.77 0.06 4.24
N LEU A 160 9.66 0.81 4.14
CA LEU A 160 9.67 2.27 4.31
C LEU A 160 10.16 2.65 5.71
N PHE A 161 9.70 1.92 6.74
CA PHE A 161 10.15 2.14 8.11
C PHE A 161 11.64 1.80 8.31
N LEU A 162 12.14 0.76 7.63
CA LEU A 162 13.57 0.43 7.62
C LEU A 162 14.41 1.57 7.01
N GLN A 163 13.95 2.17 5.91
CA GLN A 163 14.60 3.32 5.28
C GLN A 163 14.68 4.51 6.21
N GLU A 164 13.56 4.85 6.87
CA GLU A 164 13.52 5.96 7.82
C GLU A 164 14.54 5.76 8.95
N LYS A 165 14.64 4.55 9.50
CA LYS A 165 15.61 4.23 10.56
C LYS A 165 17.05 4.21 10.07
N ARG A 166 17.29 3.78 8.84
CA ARG A 166 18.61 3.90 8.20
C ARG A 166 19.01 5.36 8.04
N ASP A 167 18.11 6.23 7.59
CA ASP A 167 18.43 7.66 7.42
C ASP A 167 18.87 8.30 8.74
N LEU A 168 18.26 7.89 9.85
CA LEU A 168 18.70 8.29 11.19
C LEU A 168 20.10 7.76 11.53
N LEU A 169 20.44 6.53 11.12
CA LEU A 169 21.76 5.93 11.32
C LEU A 169 22.83 6.66 10.51
N GLU A 170 22.57 6.94 9.24
CA GLU A 170 23.50 7.66 8.35
C GLU A 170 23.76 9.09 8.84
N ARG A 171 22.72 9.78 9.34
CA ARG A 171 22.85 11.12 9.92
C ARG A 171 23.47 11.14 11.32
N GLY A 172 23.80 9.98 11.89
CA GLY A 172 24.35 9.86 13.25
C GLY A 172 23.35 10.22 14.37
N GLN A 173 22.05 10.29 14.07
CA GLN A 173 20.98 10.66 15.00
C GLN A 173 20.27 9.45 15.62
N ALA A 174 20.60 8.24 15.19
CA ALA A 174 19.96 7.02 15.67
C ALA A 174 20.33 6.68 17.13
N THR A 175 19.32 6.35 17.92
CA THR A 175 19.50 5.88 19.30
C THR A 175 19.86 4.38 19.33
N ALA A 176 20.32 3.89 20.49
CA ALA A 176 20.49 2.45 20.71
C ALA A 176 19.16 1.67 20.53
N LYS A 177 18.02 2.30 20.83
CA LYS A 177 16.69 1.73 20.59
C LYS A 177 16.41 1.59 19.10
N ASP A 178 16.76 2.59 18.28
CA ASP A 178 16.59 2.52 16.83
C ASP A 178 17.43 1.40 16.21
N LYS A 179 18.67 1.21 16.70
CA LYS A 179 19.53 0.10 16.26
C LYS A 179 18.90 -1.27 16.54
N ASN A 180 18.34 -1.45 17.73
CA ASN A 180 17.62 -2.67 18.10
C ASN A 180 16.34 -2.87 17.28
N VAL A 181 15.63 -1.79 16.93
CA VAL A 181 14.45 -1.84 16.06
C VAL A 181 14.83 -2.30 14.66
N VAL A 182 15.93 -1.78 14.09
CA VAL A 182 16.43 -2.20 12.78
C VAL A 182 16.77 -3.69 12.76
N ALA A 183 17.50 -4.18 13.76
CA ALA A 183 17.83 -5.62 13.85
C ALA A 183 16.56 -6.49 13.86
N LYS A 184 15.59 -6.16 14.74
CA LYS A 184 14.31 -6.89 14.82
C LYS A 184 13.50 -6.83 13.54
N LEU A 185 13.54 -5.71 12.84
CA LEU A 185 12.82 -5.51 11.58
C LEU A 185 13.40 -6.37 10.46
N LEU A 186 14.73 -6.46 10.38
CA LEU A 186 15.42 -7.34 9.44
C LEU A 186 15.13 -8.81 9.72
N ASP A 187 15.14 -9.24 10.98
CA ASP A 187 14.76 -10.61 11.37
C ASP A 187 13.30 -10.93 10.99
N ALA A 188 12.39 -10.00 11.23
CA ALA A 188 10.98 -10.16 10.86
C ALA A 188 10.80 -10.28 9.34
N LEU A 189 11.51 -9.48 8.55
CA LEU A 189 11.48 -9.53 7.08
C LEU A 189 12.05 -10.86 6.56
N VAL A 190 13.20 -11.31 7.09
CA VAL A 190 13.80 -12.61 6.74
C VAL A 190 12.81 -13.74 6.99
N LYS A 191 12.21 -13.79 8.19
CA LYS A 191 11.21 -14.81 8.52
C LYS A 191 10.00 -14.76 7.58
N LYS A 192 9.53 -13.55 7.25
CA LYS A 192 8.37 -13.36 6.37
C LYS A 192 8.63 -13.86 4.95
N PHE A 193 9.79 -13.54 4.36
CA PHE A 193 10.13 -14.02 3.02
C PHE A 193 10.42 -15.53 2.99
N GLU A 194 10.93 -16.10 4.09
CA GLU A 194 11.08 -17.54 4.25
C GLU A 194 9.72 -18.26 4.28
N GLU A 195 8.75 -17.74 5.02
CA GLU A 195 7.37 -18.25 5.05
C GLU A 195 6.66 -18.12 3.68
N GLN A 196 7.03 -17.12 2.88
CA GLN A 196 6.50 -16.91 1.53
C GLN A 196 7.18 -17.76 0.45
N GLY A 197 8.33 -18.39 0.75
CA GLY A 197 9.14 -19.10 -0.23
C GLY A 197 9.83 -18.18 -1.25
N ASP A 198 9.91 -16.87 -0.98
CA ASP A 198 10.57 -15.90 -1.86
C ASP A 198 12.08 -15.90 -1.63
N GLN A 199 12.75 -16.86 -2.26
CA GLN A 199 14.17 -17.10 -2.07
C GLN A 199 15.04 -15.90 -2.50
N ALA A 200 14.58 -15.13 -3.50
CA ALA A 200 15.31 -13.97 -4.01
C ALA A 200 15.38 -12.86 -2.96
N ASN A 201 14.22 -12.47 -2.41
CA ASN A 201 14.17 -11.47 -1.35
C ASN A 201 14.79 -12.01 -0.05
N LEU A 202 14.56 -13.27 0.31
CA LEU A 202 15.15 -13.90 1.49
C LEU A 202 16.68 -13.75 1.53
N ASN A 203 17.36 -14.05 0.42
CA ASN A 203 18.81 -13.94 0.35
C ASN A 203 19.30 -12.50 0.53
N ILE A 204 18.60 -11.52 -0.07
CA ILE A 204 18.93 -10.09 0.05
C ILE A 204 18.83 -9.63 1.51
N TYR A 205 17.71 -9.95 2.19
CA TYR A 205 17.50 -9.51 3.57
C TYR A 205 18.36 -10.27 4.58
N ARG A 206 18.72 -11.54 4.31
CA ARG A 206 19.71 -12.27 5.12
C ARG A 206 21.08 -11.60 5.05
N GLN A 207 21.55 -11.27 3.85
CA GLN A 207 22.81 -10.56 3.68
C GLN A 207 22.78 -9.18 4.36
N MET A 208 21.68 -8.43 4.21
CA MET A 208 21.50 -7.14 4.86
C MET A 208 21.54 -7.23 6.39
N ARG A 209 20.92 -8.24 6.98
CA ARG A 209 21.00 -8.51 8.41
C ARG A 209 22.42 -8.82 8.85
N ASP A 210 23.10 -9.72 8.16
CA ASP A 210 24.44 -10.17 8.55
C ASP A 210 25.47 -9.02 8.48
N ASP A 211 25.36 -8.18 7.45
CA ASP A 211 26.18 -6.97 7.32
C ASP A 211 25.81 -5.92 8.37
N TYR A 212 24.53 -5.73 8.68
CA TYR A 212 24.09 -4.84 9.75
C TYR A 212 24.63 -5.27 11.12
N VAL A 213 24.61 -6.56 11.42
CA VAL A 213 25.19 -7.11 12.67
C VAL A 213 26.70 -6.87 12.74
N ARG A 214 27.39 -6.95 11.61
CA ARG A 214 28.86 -6.78 11.54
C ARG A 214 29.30 -5.32 11.57
N GLN A 215 28.62 -4.46 10.84
CA GLN A 215 29.06 -3.08 10.54
C GLN A 215 28.22 -2.02 11.26
N GLY A 216 27.03 -2.37 11.76
CA GLY A 216 26.11 -1.45 12.43
C GLY A 216 25.39 -0.47 11.49
N THR A 217 25.53 -0.64 10.17
CA THR A 217 24.96 0.25 9.15
C THR A 217 24.33 -0.56 8.01
N ILE A 218 23.40 0.05 7.28
CA ILE A 218 22.80 -0.50 6.06
C ILE A 218 23.17 0.46 4.93
N THR A 219 23.85 -0.03 3.90
CA THR A 219 24.30 0.84 2.80
C THR A 219 23.15 1.15 1.83
N GLN A 220 23.21 2.34 1.20
CA GLN A 220 22.26 2.75 0.17
C GLN A 220 22.18 1.75 -0.99
N GLU A 221 23.30 1.13 -1.38
CA GLU A 221 23.33 0.14 -2.46
C GLU A 221 22.52 -1.12 -2.12
N MET A 222 22.57 -1.57 -0.86
CA MET A 222 21.78 -2.71 -0.39
C MET A 222 20.29 -2.38 -0.36
N MET A 223 19.93 -1.17 0.07
CA MET A 223 18.54 -0.70 0.03
C MET A 223 18.02 -0.59 -1.41
N ASN A 224 18.82 -0.05 -2.32
CA ASN A 224 18.46 0.06 -3.73
C ASN A 224 18.23 -1.33 -4.36
N ARG A 225 19.06 -2.32 -4.01
CA ARG A 225 18.88 -3.72 -4.45
C ARG A 225 17.61 -4.34 -3.89
N SER A 226 17.28 -4.10 -2.63
CA SER A 226 16.10 -4.68 -1.99
C SER A 226 14.79 -4.08 -2.51
N LEU A 227 14.74 -2.77 -2.75
CA LEU A 227 13.59 -2.10 -3.35
C LEU A 227 13.35 -2.57 -4.79
N ALA A 228 14.41 -2.64 -5.61
CA ALA A 228 14.30 -3.08 -7.00
C ALA A 228 13.84 -4.55 -7.11
N ALA A 229 14.21 -5.40 -6.17
CA ALA A 229 13.72 -6.78 -6.10
C ALA A 229 12.25 -6.85 -5.61
N SER A 230 11.88 -6.01 -4.66
CA SER A 230 10.52 -5.96 -4.08
C SER A 230 9.47 -5.42 -5.07
N SER A 231 9.86 -4.48 -5.96
CA SER A 231 8.97 -3.93 -7.01
C SER A 231 8.80 -4.83 -8.24
N LYS A 232 9.74 -5.75 -8.52
CA LYS A 232 9.72 -6.58 -9.75
C LYS A 232 8.74 -7.75 -9.73
N VAL A 233 8.12 -8.05 -8.59
CA VAL A 233 7.11 -9.13 -8.48
C VAL A 233 5.80 -8.77 -9.20
N GLU A 234 5.62 -7.51 -9.61
CA GLU A 234 4.37 -7.00 -10.22
C GLU A 234 4.22 -7.26 -11.73
N GLY A 235 5.25 -7.76 -12.43
CA GLY A 235 5.20 -7.92 -13.90
C GLY A 235 4.47 -9.17 -14.43
N ALA A 236 4.06 -10.11 -13.58
CA ALA A 236 3.66 -11.45 -14.02
C ALA A 236 2.18 -11.82 -13.83
N ILE A 237 1.33 -10.90 -13.36
CA ILE A 237 -0.13 -11.12 -13.38
C ILE A 237 -0.68 -10.28 -14.52
N ALA A 238 -0.49 -10.82 -15.73
CA ALA A 238 -1.29 -10.42 -16.87
C ALA A 238 -2.76 -10.49 -16.47
N VAL A 239 -3.48 -9.43 -16.81
CA VAL A 239 -4.92 -9.32 -16.78
C VAL A 239 -5.51 -10.60 -17.38
N GLN A 240 -5.99 -11.51 -16.55
CA GLN A 240 -7.06 -12.39 -17.00
C GLN A 240 -8.33 -11.56 -16.91
N GLU A 241 -8.84 -11.23 -18.09
CA GLU A 241 -10.16 -10.68 -18.33
C GLU A 241 -11.17 -11.35 -17.39
N VAL A 242 -11.71 -10.57 -16.46
CA VAL A 242 -12.99 -10.93 -15.83
C VAL A 242 -14.04 -10.33 -16.75
N ASP A 243 -14.33 -11.08 -17.82
CA ASP A 243 -15.60 -10.96 -18.51
C ASP A 243 -16.72 -11.53 -17.62
N ASP A 244 -17.86 -10.86 -17.68
CA ASP A 244 -19.19 -11.22 -17.18
C ASP A 244 -19.41 -11.31 -15.66
N PHE A 245 -20.07 -10.28 -15.10
CA PHE A 245 -21.30 -10.37 -14.29
C PHE A 245 -22.03 -9.02 -14.23
#